data_AF-A0A6A6EYV0-F1
#
_entry.id   AF-A0A6A6EYV0-F1
#
_cell.length_a   1.000
_cell.length_b   1.000
_cell.length_c   1.000
_cell.angle_alpha   90.00
_cell.angle_beta   90.00
_cell.angle_gamma   90.00
#
_symmetry.space_group_name_H-M   'P 1'
#
loop_
_entity.id
_entity.type
_entity.pdbx_description
1 polymer ?
#
loop_
_entity_poly.entity_id
_entity_poly.type
_entity_poly.pdbx_seq_one_letter_code
_entity_poly.pdbx_strand_id
1 'polypeptide(L)'
;MPEIALAASYRASNAAQTFSLELPPLPQALSVYEKTSYLAALRANASRLQGEINTFLTQKMEEDKAAEAEKGAAKKVDEQREEDMYGEEDPEQDG
;
A
#
# COMPACT_ATOMS: atom_id res chain seq x y z
N MET A 1 9.74 -5.90 30.81
CA MET A 1 10.14 -4.48 30.62
C MET A 1 9.29 -3.93 29.48
N PRO A 2 8.86 -2.67 29.48
CA PRO A 2 8.09 -2.14 28.35
C PRO A 2 8.98 -2.10 27.11
N GLU A 3 8.61 -2.82 26.05
CA GLU A 3 9.24 -2.68 24.75
C GLU A 3 8.90 -1.30 24.19
N ILE A 4 9.91 -0.51 23.91
CA ILE A 4 9.74 0.78 23.26
C ILE A 4 9.90 0.51 21.78
N ALA A 5 8.83 0.69 21.02
CA ALA A 5 8.82 0.46 19.58
C ALA A 5 8.29 1.69 18.85
N LEU A 6 8.92 2.05 17.74
CA LEU A 6 8.41 3.00 16.78
C LEU A 6 7.45 2.25 15.84
N ALA A 7 6.16 2.52 15.98
CA ALA A 7 5.13 1.85 15.20
C ALA A 7 4.37 2.83 14.30
N ALA A 8 3.98 2.35 13.11
CA ALA A 8 3.07 3.02 12.21
C ALA A 8 2.03 2.03 11.70
N SER A 9 0.82 2.50 11.45
CA SER A 9 -0.27 1.67 10.93
C SER A 9 -0.90 2.34 9.72
N TYR A 10 -0.98 1.59 8.64
CA TYR A 10 -1.70 1.93 7.42
C TYR A 10 -3.04 1.19 7.41
N ARG A 11 -4.13 1.91 7.11
CA ARG A 11 -5.47 1.33 6.91
C ARG A 11 -6.11 1.97 5.70
N ALA A 12 -6.61 1.12 4.82
CA ALA A 12 -7.45 1.43 3.68
C ALA A 12 -8.62 0.44 3.63
N SER A 13 -9.60 0.70 2.76
CA SER A 13 -10.81 -0.12 2.64
C SER A 13 -10.53 -1.58 2.25
N ASN A 14 -9.41 -1.85 1.57
CA ASN A 14 -9.00 -3.16 1.05
C ASN A 14 -7.67 -3.67 1.63
N ALA A 15 -6.96 -2.90 2.46
CA ALA A 15 -5.64 -3.25 2.95
C ALA A 15 -5.34 -2.64 4.34
N ALA A 16 -4.65 -3.41 5.18
CA ALA A 16 -4.10 -2.92 6.44
C ALA A 16 -2.69 -3.46 6.61
N GLN A 17 -1.76 -2.58 7.01
CA GLN A 17 -0.37 -2.94 7.25
C GLN A 17 0.12 -2.24 8.51
N THR A 18 0.82 -2.98 9.37
CA THR A 18 1.47 -2.43 10.56
C THR A 18 2.98 -2.54 10.38
N PHE A 19 3.67 -1.47 10.72
CA PHE A 19 5.12 -1.38 10.74
C PHE A 19 5.55 -1.17 12.19
N SER A 20 6.52 -1.93 12.67
CA SER A 20 7.03 -1.81 14.03
C SER A 20 8.55 -1.98 14.01
N LEU A 21 9.26 -1.02 14.60
CA LEU A 21 10.70 -1.04 14.75
C LEU A 21 11.06 -0.93 16.23
N GLU A 22 11.84 -1.88 16.71
CA GLU A 22 12.32 -1.89 18.09
C GLU A 22 13.28 -0.72 18.34
N LEU A 23 13.10 -0.05 19.48
CA LEU A 23 14.02 0.96 19.97
C LEU A 23 14.79 0.43 21.17
N PRO A 24 16.05 0.86 21.36
CA PRO A 24 16.79 0.54 22.56
C PRO A 24 16.05 1.07 23.80
N PRO A 25 16.20 0.41 24.96
CA PRO A 25 15.54 0.84 26.19
C PRO A 25 15.94 2.28 26.55
N LEU A 26 14.97 3.04 27.07
CA LEU A 26 15.23 4.40 27.56
C LEU A 26 16.30 4.34 28.65
N PRO A 27 17.38 5.12 28.53
CA PRO A 27 18.39 5.15 29.58
C PRO A 27 17.79 5.72 30.86
N GLN A 28 17.85 4.94 31.94
CA GLN A 28 17.41 5.36 33.27
C GLN A 28 18.35 6.40 33.89
N ALA A 29 19.60 6.45 33.43
CA ALA A 29 20.59 7.43 33.85
C ALA A 29 20.73 8.54 32.79
N LEU A 30 20.92 9.78 33.25
CA LEU A 30 21.04 10.99 32.42
C LEU A 30 22.37 11.06 31.63
N SER A 31 23.05 9.94 31.38
CA SER A 31 24.32 9.98 30.66
C SER A 31 24.09 10.51 29.25
N VAL A 32 24.91 11.49 28.86
CA VAL A 32 24.79 12.12 27.54
C VAL A 32 25.00 11.07 26.45
N TYR A 33 25.91 10.11 26.68
CA TYR A 33 26.20 9.03 25.75
C TYR A 33 24.97 8.16 25.46
N GLU A 34 24.29 7.65 26.47
CA GLU A 34 23.14 6.77 26.27
C GLU A 34 21.97 7.51 25.62
N LYS A 35 21.74 8.79 25.97
CA LYS A 35 20.76 9.64 25.29
C LYS A 35 21.09 9.84 23.82
N THR A 36 22.35 10.09 23.51
CA THR A 36 22.80 10.31 22.13
C THR A 36 22.64 9.04 21.30
N SER A 37 22.96 7.87 21.89
CA SER A 37 22.75 6.57 21.27
C SER A 37 21.27 6.26 21.04
N TYR A 38 20.41 6.51 22.03
CA TYR A 38 18.97 6.33 21.90
C TYR A 38 18.37 7.22 20.80
N LEU A 39 18.73 8.50 20.78
CA LEU A 39 18.26 9.45 19.76
C LEU A 39 18.79 9.10 18.35
N ALA A 40 20.03 8.61 18.26
CA ALA A 40 20.59 8.15 16.99
C ALA A 40 19.82 6.92 16.47
N ALA A 41 19.53 5.95 17.33
CA ALA A 41 18.72 4.78 16.98
C ALA A 41 17.29 5.18 16.57
N LEU A 42 16.67 6.09 17.32
CA LEU A 42 15.34 6.63 17.00
C LEU A 42 15.32 7.30 15.62
N ARG A 43 16.33 8.13 15.31
CA ARG A 43 16.42 8.82 14.03
C ARG A 43 16.63 7.84 12.88
N ALA A 44 17.53 6.87 13.04
CA ALA A 44 17.78 5.84 12.03
C ALA A 44 16.53 5.01 11.76
N ASN A 45 15.84 4.57 12.82
CA ASN A 45 14.60 3.81 12.70
C ASN A 45 13.48 4.64 12.07
N ALA A 46 13.35 5.93 12.39
CA ALA A 46 12.38 6.80 11.74
C ALA A 46 12.61 6.93 10.23
N SER A 47 13.87 7.14 9.81
CA SER A 47 14.21 7.19 8.38
C SER A 47 13.95 5.85 7.68
N ARG A 48 14.25 4.73 8.35
CA ARG A 48 13.99 3.39 7.82
C ARG A 48 12.49 3.13 7.66
N LEU A 49 11.71 3.44 8.70
CA LEU A 49 10.26 3.30 8.71
C LEU A 49 9.62 4.13 7.59
N GLN A 50 10.08 5.35 7.40
CA GLN A 50 9.63 6.21 6.29
C GLN A 50 9.93 5.56 4.94
N GLY A 51 11.12 4.97 4.77
CA GLY A 51 11.48 4.23 3.56
C GLY A 51 10.55 3.04 3.31
N GLU A 52 10.33 2.20 4.33
CA GLU A 52 9.44 1.03 4.26
C GLU A 52 8.00 1.45 3.91
N ILE A 53 7.48 2.51 4.51
CA ILE A 53 6.14 3.05 4.22
C ILE A 53 6.06 3.56 2.77
N ASN A 54 7.05 4.33 2.32
CA ASN A 54 7.05 4.86 0.95
C ASN A 54 7.08 3.73 -0.07
N THR A 55 7.94 2.73 0.12
CA THR A 55 7.99 1.56 -0.76
C THR A 55 6.65 0.82 -0.78
N PHE A 56 6.06 0.57 0.39
CA PHE A 56 4.76 -0.09 0.49
C PHE A 56 3.65 0.69 -0.22
N LEU A 57 3.58 2.01 -0.02
CA LEU A 57 2.56 2.85 -0.66
C LEU A 57 2.76 2.91 -2.18
N THR A 58 4.00 3.00 -2.66
CA THR A 58 4.29 2.96 -4.10
C THR A 58 3.85 1.65 -4.72
N GLN A 59 4.17 0.51 -4.11
CA GLN A 59 3.73 -0.80 -4.57
C GLN A 59 2.20 -0.90 -4.59
N LYS A 60 1.51 -0.43 -3.55
CA LYS A 60 0.05 -0.42 -3.52
C LYS A 60 -0.57 0.44 -4.61
N MET A 61 0.00 1.61 -4.91
CA MET A 61 -0.47 2.44 -6.02
C MET A 61 -0.28 1.76 -7.38
N GLU A 62 0.82 1.02 -7.58
CA GLU A 62 1.05 0.26 -8.80
C GLU A 62 0.06 -0.91 -8.94
N GLU A 63 -0.19 -1.65 -7.86
CA GLU A 63 -1.22 -2.70 -7.80
C GLU A 63 -2.61 -2.16 -8.13
N ASP A 64 -3.01 -1.06 -7.49
CA ASP A 64 -4.32 -0.43 -7.73
C ASP A 64 -4.44 0.07 -9.17
N LYS A 65 -3.37 0.66 -9.73
CA LYS A 65 -3.36 1.12 -11.12
C LYS A 65 -3.46 -0.04 -12.11
N ALA A 66 -2.80 -1.16 -11.85
CA ALA A 66 -2.90 -2.36 -12.67
C ALA A 66 -4.32 -2.95 -12.61
N ALA A 67 -4.92 -3.04 -11.42
CA ALA A 67 -6.28 -3.53 -11.25
C ALA A 67 -7.32 -2.65 -11.98
N GLU A 68 -7.17 -1.32 -11.93
CA GLU A 68 -8.05 -0.41 -12.68
C GLU A 68 -7.84 -0.51 -14.19
N ALA A 69 -6.61 -0.70 -14.66
CA ALA A 69 -6.33 -0.93 -16.08
C ALA A 69 -6.94 -2.24 -16.60
N GLU A 70 -6.88 -3.31 -15.79
CA GLU A 70 -7.49 -4.60 -16.11
C GLU A 70 -9.02 -4.52 -16.19
N LYS A 71 -9.66 -3.82 -15.24
CA LYS A 71 -11.12 -3.55 -15.30
C LYS A 71 -11.49 -2.74 -16.55
N GLY A 72 -10.69 -1.74 -16.90
CA GLY A 72 -10.89 -0.95 -18.12
C GLY A 72 -10.72 -1.77 -19.40
N ALA A 73 -9.76 -2.70 -19.43
CA ALA A 73 -9.57 -3.61 -20.56
C ALA A 73 -10.71 -4.64 -20.66
N ALA A 74 -11.15 -5.21 -19.55
CA ALA A 74 -12.29 -6.12 -19.50
C ALA A 74 -13.58 -5.42 -19.98
N LYS A 75 -13.80 -4.17 -19.56
CA LYS A 75 -14.94 -3.37 -20.01
C LYS A 75 -14.90 -3.07 -21.51
N LYS A 76 -13.73 -2.77 -22.08
CA LYS A 76 -13.59 -2.60 -23.54
C LYS A 76 -13.83 -3.87 -24.32
N VAL A 77 -13.38 -5.02 -23.81
CA VAL A 77 -13.65 -6.32 -24.44
C VAL A 77 -15.14 -6.65 -24.41
N ASP A 78 -15.83 -6.29 -23.32
CA ASP A 78 -17.27 -6.47 -23.18
C ASP A 78 -18.05 -5.57 -24.15
N GLU A 79 -17.73 -4.26 -24.20
CA GLU A 79 -18.31 -3.30 -25.16
C GLU A 79 -18.09 -3.74 -26.62
N GLN A 80 -16.90 -4.24 -26.95
CA GLN A 80 -16.57 -4.65 -28.31
C GLN A 80 -17.25 -5.96 -28.73
N ARG A 81 -17.45 -6.89 -27.79
CA ARG A 81 -18.25 -8.10 -28.01
C ARG A 81 -19.74 -7.77 -28.19
N GLU A 82 -20.24 -6.78 -27.45
CA GLU A 82 -21.63 -6.32 -27.53
C GLU A 82 -21.91 -5.61 -28.88
N GLU A 83 -20.95 -4.85 -29.41
CA GLU A 83 -21.03 -4.25 -30.76
C GLU A 83 -21.00 -5.29 -31.88
N ASP A 84 -20.15 -6.32 -31.81
CA ASP A 84 -20.08 -7.38 -32.83
C ASP A 84 -21.40 -8.17 -32.95
N MET A 85 -22.14 -8.31 -31.84
CA MET A 85 -23.46 -8.97 -31.82
C MET A 85 -24.60 -8.05 -32.29
N TYR A 86 -24.38 -6.74 -32.40
CA TYR A 86 -25.38 -5.78 -32.88
C TYR A 86 -25.48 -5.72 -34.42
N GLY A 87 -24.54 -6.34 -35.13
CA GLY A 87 -24.53 -6.46 -36.60
C GLY A 87 -25.29 -7.67 -37.16
N GLU A 88 -25.85 -8.51 -36.29
CA GLU A 88 -26.55 -9.75 -36.64
C GLU A 88 -28.06 -9.65 -36.30
N GLU A 89 -28.68 -8.48 -36.51
CA GLU A 89 -30.14 -8.40 -36.63
C GLU A 89 -30.55 -8.98 -37.99
N ASP A 90 -30.88 -10.27 -38.01
CA ASP A 90 -31.47 -10.97 -39.15
C ASP A 90 -32.86 -10.36 -39.46
N PRO A 91 -33.09 -9.70 -40.61
CA PRO A 91 -34.35 -9.05 -40.95
C PRO A 91 -35.40 -10.05 -41.48
N GLU A 92 -35.54 -11.22 -40.88
CA GLU A 92 -36.49 -12.25 -41.33
C GLU A 92 -37.47 -12.67 -40.22
N GLN A 93 -38.25 -11.73 -39.69
CA GLN A 93 -39.58 -12.03 -39.11
C GLN A 93 -40.58 -10.93 -39.48
N ASP A 94 -40.90 -10.85 -40.78
CA ASP A 94 -42.19 -10.31 -41.23
C ASP A 94 -42.69 -11.22 -42.37
N GLY A 95 -43.58 -12.16 -42.00
CA GLY A 95 -44.18 -13.16 -42.88
C GLY A 95 -45.43 -13.77 -42.27
#